data_AF-A0A6G4PHB9-F1
#
_entry.id   AF-A0A6G4PHB9-F1
#
_cell.length_a   1.000
_cell.length_b   1.000
_cell.length_c   1.000
_cell.angle_alpha   90.00
_cell.angle_beta   90.00
_cell.angle_gamma   90.00
#
_symmetry.space_group_name_H-M   'P 1'
#
loop_
_entity.id
_entity.type
_entity.pdbx_description
1 polymer ?
#
loop_
_entity_poly.entity_id
_entity_poly.type
_entity_poly.pdbx_seq_one_letter_code
_entity_poly.pdbx_strand_id
1 'polypeptide(L)'
;YERSKKHGLFRVIPIKGASVYGKPVASMPRKRNKNGVYLTEIGTDTAKEQIYNRFTLTPEGDEPLPGAVHFPNNPDIFDLTEAQQLTAEEQVEKWVDGRKKILWDSKKRRNEALDCFVYALAALRISISRWQLDLSALLASLQEEDGAATNKKTLADYARALSGEDE
;
A
#
# COMPACT_ATOMS: atom_id res chain seq x y z
N TYR A 1 13.41 17.80 7.30
CA TYR A 1 14.41 17.59 6.22
C TYR A 1 15.75 17.07 6.71
N GLU A 2 16.17 17.39 7.94
CA GLU A 2 17.46 16.96 8.51
C GLU A 2 17.64 15.45 8.56
N ARG A 3 16.59 14.69 8.91
CA ARG A 3 16.60 13.22 8.92
C ARG A 3 16.95 12.62 7.55
N SER A 4 16.40 13.19 6.47
CA SER A 4 16.73 12.81 5.08
C SER A 4 18.22 13.03 4.77
N LYS A 5 18.74 14.19 5.16
CA LYS A 5 20.18 14.50 4.98
C LYS A 5 21.08 13.58 5.81
N LYS A 6 20.68 13.28 7.05
CA LYS A 6 21.46 12.46 7.99
C LYS A 6 21.51 10.98 7.60
N HIS A 7 20.36 10.40 7.25
CA HIS A 7 20.24 8.96 7.01
C HIS A 7 20.38 8.58 5.53
N GLY A 8 20.35 9.56 4.62
CA GLY A 8 20.46 9.37 3.19
C GLY A 8 19.19 9.79 2.46
N LEU A 9 19.38 10.53 1.36
CA LEU A 9 18.31 11.20 0.62
C LEU A 9 17.25 10.23 0.05
N PHE A 10 17.63 8.97 -0.17
CA PHE A 10 16.74 7.92 -0.66
C PHE A 10 16.35 6.91 0.42
N ARG A 11 16.91 7.01 1.63
CA ARG A 11 16.49 6.17 2.78
C ARG A 11 15.36 6.80 3.56
N VAL A 12 15.37 8.12 3.71
CA VAL A 12 14.30 8.88 4.35
C VAL A 12 13.83 9.96 3.39
N ILE A 13 12.65 9.76 2.81
CA ILE A 13 12.07 10.67 1.82
C ILE A 13 11.09 11.60 2.53
N PRO A 14 11.33 12.93 2.50
CA PRO A 14 10.36 13.87 3.03
C PRO A 14 9.15 13.99 2.09
N ILE A 15 7.96 13.95 2.68
CA ILE A 15 6.69 14.01 1.96
C ILE A 15 5.87 15.24 2.37
N LYS A 16 4.95 15.66 1.50
CA LYS A 16 3.94 16.69 1.77
C LYS A 16 2.66 16.35 1.00
N GLY A 17 1.49 16.59 1.58
CA GLY A 17 0.22 16.55 0.84
C GLY A 17 0.18 17.60 -0.28
N ALA A 18 -0.29 17.19 -1.46
CA ALA A 18 -0.52 18.08 -2.58
C ALA A 18 -1.59 19.12 -2.23
N SER A 19 -1.36 20.37 -2.62
CA SER A 19 -2.33 21.46 -2.38
C SER A 19 -3.37 21.60 -3.50
N VAL A 20 -3.28 20.76 -4.53
CA VAL A 20 -4.11 20.79 -5.73
C VAL A 20 -4.68 19.41 -5.97
N TYR A 21 -5.96 19.36 -6.28
CA TYR A 21 -6.69 18.13 -6.63
C TYR A 21 -6.18 17.52 -7.96
N GLY A 22 -6.27 16.20 -8.09
CA GLY A 22 -5.94 15.46 -9.31
C GLY A 22 -4.43 15.26 -9.51
N LYS A 23 -3.61 15.45 -8.47
CA LYS A 23 -2.19 15.14 -8.51
C LYS A 23 -2.00 13.62 -8.44
N PRO A 24 -0.98 13.06 -9.11
CA PRO A 24 -0.66 11.64 -8.96
C PRO A 24 -0.45 11.26 -7.48
N VAL A 25 -0.77 10.01 -7.13
CA VAL A 25 -0.65 9.47 -5.76
C VAL A 25 0.70 9.82 -5.12
N ALA A 26 1.79 9.71 -5.88
CA ALA A 26 3.10 10.20 -5.45
C ALA A 26 3.82 10.86 -6.63
N SER A 27 4.37 12.04 -6.40
CA SER A 27 5.20 12.78 -7.37
C SER A 27 6.54 13.13 -6.75
N MET A 28 7.54 12.28 -6.96
CA MET A 28 8.89 12.52 -6.50
C MET A 28 9.64 13.39 -7.54
N PRO A 29 10.17 14.56 -7.15
CA PRO A 29 10.86 15.44 -8.08
C PRO A 29 12.20 14.85 -8.53
N ARG A 30 12.61 15.14 -9.78
CA ARG A 30 13.94 14.77 -10.30
C ARG A 30 15.08 15.63 -9.74
N LYS A 31 14.78 16.88 -9.38
CA LYS A 31 15.74 17.86 -8.84
C LYS A 31 15.50 18.06 -7.35
N ARG A 32 16.58 18.30 -6.61
CA ARG A 32 16.53 18.63 -5.19
C ARG A 32 15.99 20.05 -5.01
N ASN A 33 15.29 20.29 -3.90
CA ASN A 33 14.86 21.63 -3.53
C ASN A 33 16.03 22.45 -2.96
N LYS A 34 15.76 23.72 -2.59
CA LYS A 34 16.73 24.62 -1.94
C LYS A 34 17.35 24.03 -0.66
N ASN A 35 16.64 23.11 0.00
CA ASN A 35 17.08 22.44 1.22
C ASN A 35 17.88 21.15 0.95
N GLY A 36 18.18 20.85 -0.31
CA GLY A 36 18.99 19.69 -0.72
C GLY A 36 18.27 18.35 -0.66
N VAL A 37 16.93 18.32 -0.57
CA VAL A 37 16.13 17.09 -0.46
C VAL A 37 15.15 16.93 -1.62
N TYR A 38 14.72 15.70 -1.86
CA TYR A 38 13.63 15.39 -2.78
C TYR A 38 12.31 15.44 -2.00
N LEU A 39 11.67 16.61 -1.97
CA LEU A 39 10.36 16.76 -1.35
C LEU A 39 9.30 16.16 -2.27
N THR A 40 8.74 15.02 -1.87
CA THR A 40 7.73 14.30 -2.65
C THR A 40 6.34 14.80 -2.29
N GLU A 41 5.56 15.17 -3.30
CA GLU A 41 4.14 15.51 -3.11
C GLU A 41 3.28 14.25 -3.21
N ILE A 42 2.31 14.13 -2.30
CA ILE A 42 1.33 13.03 -2.26
C ILE A 42 -0.04 13.59 -2.64
N GLY A 43 -0.60 13.11 -3.74
CA GLY A 43 -2.00 13.35 -4.11
C GLY A 43 -2.92 12.49 -3.24
N THR A 44 -3.25 12.99 -2.05
CA THR A 44 -4.04 12.25 -1.05
C THR A 44 -5.46 11.97 -1.53
N ASP A 45 -6.03 12.88 -2.31
CA ASP A 45 -7.33 12.76 -2.97
C ASP A 45 -7.34 11.60 -3.97
N THR A 46 -6.41 11.58 -4.92
CA THR A 46 -6.29 10.50 -5.91
C THR A 46 -5.94 9.16 -5.24
N ALA A 47 -5.17 9.19 -4.16
CA ALA A 47 -4.89 7.98 -3.38
C ALA A 47 -6.17 7.41 -2.74
N LYS A 48 -6.98 8.28 -2.10
CA LYS A 48 -8.26 7.89 -1.50
C LYS A 48 -9.23 7.38 -2.55
N GLU A 49 -9.36 8.03 -3.70
CA GLU A 49 -10.18 7.53 -4.82
C GLU A 49 -9.76 6.12 -5.26
N GLN A 50 -8.46 5.88 -5.43
CA GLN A 50 -7.96 4.55 -5.79
C GLN A 50 -8.24 3.51 -4.72
N ILE A 51 -8.07 3.85 -3.45
CA ILE A 51 -8.34 2.94 -2.32
C ILE A 51 -9.83 2.58 -2.26
N TYR A 52 -10.71 3.57 -2.35
CA TYR A 52 -12.17 3.34 -2.31
C TYR A 52 -12.63 2.50 -3.51
N ASN A 53 -12.10 2.74 -4.71
CA ASN A 53 -12.39 1.90 -5.87
C ASN A 53 -11.87 0.45 -5.71
N ARG A 54 -10.82 0.25 -4.92
CA ARG A 54 -10.33 -1.11 -4.60
C ARG A 54 -11.21 -1.81 -3.58
N PHE A 55 -11.81 -1.07 -2.64
CA PHE A 55 -12.75 -1.64 -1.67
C PHE A 55 -14.05 -2.13 -2.32
N THR A 56 -14.40 -1.64 -3.51
CA THR A 56 -15.55 -2.17 -4.27
C THR A 56 -15.23 -3.45 -5.04
N LEU A 57 -13.95 -3.85 -5.13
CA LEU A 57 -13.56 -5.09 -5.79
C LEU A 57 -13.90 -6.29 -4.90
N THR A 58 -14.74 -7.19 -5.43
CA THR A 58 -15.11 -8.43 -4.76
C THR A 58 -14.51 -9.58 -5.57
N PRO A 59 -13.54 -10.33 -5.01
CA PRO A 59 -13.01 -11.53 -5.67
C PRO A 59 -14.12 -12.55 -5.92
N GLU A 60 -14.13 -13.16 -7.11
CA GLU A 60 -15.02 -14.26 -7.43
C GLU A 60 -14.29 -15.58 -7.14
N GLY A 61 -14.69 -16.26 -6.06
CA GLY A 61 -14.03 -17.50 -5.62
C GLY A 61 -12.64 -17.26 -5.01
N ASP A 62 -11.74 -18.20 -5.22
CA ASP A 62 -10.37 -18.20 -4.65
C ASP A 62 -9.32 -17.61 -5.59
N GLU A 63 -9.72 -17.14 -6.77
CA GLU A 63 -8.80 -16.57 -7.75
C GLU A 63 -8.30 -15.18 -7.30
N PRO A 64 -6.98 -14.91 -7.38
CA PRO A 64 -6.44 -13.61 -7.00
C PRO A 64 -6.92 -12.52 -7.96
N LEU A 65 -7.63 -11.53 -7.42
CA LEU A 65 -8.11 -10.38 -8.18
C LEU A 65 -7.12 -9.19 -8.07
N PRO A 66 -6.50 -8.74 -9.18
CA PRO A 66 -5.58 -7.61 -9.13
C PRO A 66 -6.21 -6.35 -8.54
N GLY A 67 -5.55 -5.80 -7.52
CA GLY A 67 -6.00 -4.59 -6.85
C GLY A 67 -7.00 -4.81 -5.71
N ALA A 68 -7.50 -6.04 -5.50
CA ALA A 68 -8.26 -6.37 -4.31
C ALA A 68 -7.42 -6.13 -3.04
N VAL A 69 -8.07 -5.67 -1.98
CA VAL A 69 -7.43 -5.43 -0.68
C VAL A 69 -7.79 -6.59 0.23
N HIS A 70 -6.77 -7.28 0.73
CA HIS A 70 -6.94 -8.38 1.67
C HIS A 70 -6.74 -7.87 3.10
N PHE A 71 -7.70 -8.16 3.97
CA PHE A 71 -7.63 -7.84 5.39
C PHE A 71 -7.33 -9.12 6.19
N PRO A 72 -6.47 -9.05 7.22
CA PRO A 72 -6.24 -10.18 8.10
C PRO A 72 -7.55 -10.64 8.75
N ASN A 73 -7.82 -11.95 8.72
CA ASN A 73 -8.93 -12.55 9.46
C ASN A 73 -8.54 -12.79 10.92
N ASN A 74 -8.14 -11.71 11.61
CA ASN A 74 -7.78 -11.74 13.02
C ASN A 74 -8.33 -10.46 13.70
N PRO A 75 -9.31 -10.56 14.60
CA PRO A 75 -9.92 -9.40 15.25
C PRO A 75 -8.96 -8.64 16.18
N ASP A 76 -7.85 -9.25 16.62
CA ASP A 76 -6.82 -8.55 17.40
C ASP A 76 -5.96 -7.63 16.52
N ILE A 77 -5.96 -7.86 15.21
CA ILE A 77 -5.18 -7.11 14.21
C ILE A 77 -6.08 -6.16 13.42
N PHE A 78 -7.28 -6.62 13.03
CA PHE A 78 -8.22 -5.84 12.23
C PHE A 78 -9.63 -5.98 12.81
N ASP A 79 -10.07 -4.94 13.51
CA ASP A 79 -11.38 -4.88 14.15
C ASP A 79 -12.36 -3.95 13.41
N LEU A 80 -13.58 -3.86 13.94
CA LEU A 80 -14.59 -2.95 13.40
C LEU A 80 -14.13 -1.48 13.48
N THR A 81 -13.38 -1.11 14.51
CA THR A 81 -12.86 0.26 14.69
C THR A 81 -11.93 0.63 13.54
N GLU A 82 -11.02 -0.26 13.16
CA GLU A 82 -10.09 -0.04 12.07
C GLU A 82 -10.79 0.00 10.71
N ALA A 83 -11.76 -0.90 10.49
CA ALA A 83 -12.62 -0.86 9.29
C ALA A 83 -13.39 0.47 9.16
N GLN A 84 -13.90 1.00 10.26
CA GLN A 84 -14.56 2.30 10.29
C GLN A 84 -13.60 3.46 10.02
N GLN A 85 -12.36 3.39 10.53
CA GLN A 85 -11.35 4.41 10.26
C GLN A 85 -10.88 4.39 8.80
N LEU A 86 -10.77 3.22 8.17
CA LEU A 86 -10.43 3.07 6.75
C LEU A 86 -11.48 3.70 5.83
N THR A 87 -12.73 3.74 6.26
CA THR A 87 -13.87 4.27 5.51
C THR A 87 -14.40 5.59 6.08
N ALA A 88 -13.62 6.25 6.95
CA ALA A 88 -14.05 7.41 7.71
C ALA A 88 -14.26 8.68 6.88
N GLU A 89 -13.71 8.76 5.67
CA GLU A 89 -13.85 9.93 4.81
C GLU A 89 -14.87 9.69 3.70
N GLU A 90 -15.59 10.75 3.33
CA GLU A 90 -16.56 10.70 2.24
C GLU A 90 -16.33 11.90 1.33
N GLN A 91 -16.61 11.72 0.03
CA GLN A 91 -16.61 12.83 -0.92
C GLN A 91 -17.86 13.68 -0.73
N VAL A 92 -17.66 14.97 -0.45
CA VAL A 92 -18.72 15.95 -0.23
C VAL A 92 -18.54 17.11 -1.21
N GLU A 93 -19.62 17.52 -1.88
CA GLU A 93 -19.65 18.77 -2.62
C GLU A 93 -19.65 19.95 -1.65
N LYS A 94 -18.61 20.78 -1.70
CA LYS A 94 -18.53 22.04 -0.95
C LYS A 94 -18.35 23.21 -1.89
N TRP A 95 -19.03 24.31 -1.57
CA TRP A 95 -18.81 25.59 -2.24
C TRP A 95 -17.60 26.27 -1.62
N VAL A 96 -16.56 26.50 -2.44
CA VAL A 96 -15.34 27.18 -2.02
C VAL A 96 -15.01 28.21 -3.09
N ASP A 97 -14.89 29.47 -2.69
CA ASP A 97 -14.59 30.61 -3.58
C ASP A 97 -15.58 30.74 -4.77
N GLY A 98 -16.86 30.53 -4.52
CA GLY A 98 -17.91 30.64 -5.54
C GLY A 98 -17.91 29.52 -6.59
N ARG A 99 -17.11 28.45 -6.39
CA ARG A 99 -17.12 27.25 -7.24
C ARG A 99 -17.45 26.01 -6.41
N LYS A 100 -18.20 25.08 -6.99
CA LYS A 100 -18.36 23.74 -6.41
C LYS A 100 -17.04 22.97 -6.53
N LYS A 101 -16.56 22.42 -5.43
CA LYS A 101 -15.41 21.50 -5.39
C LYS A 101 -15.84 20.23 -4.65
N ILE A 102 -15.37 19.09 -5.12
CA ILE A 102 -15.50 17.82 -4.40
C ILE A 102 -14.33 17.74 -3.43
N LEU A 103 -14.62 17.57 -2.15
CA LEU A 103 -13.62 17.48 -1.09
C LEU A 103 -13.90 16.23 -0.24
N TRP A 104 -12.83 15.64 0.29
CA TRP A 104 -12.93 14.58 1.27
C TRP A 104 -13.18 15.17 2.67
N ASP A 105 -14.18 14.66 3.38
CA ASP A 105 -14.55 15.10 4.73
C ASP A 105 -14.67 13.89 5.67
N SER A 106 -13.96 13.92 6.80
CA SER A 106 -14.02 12.86 7.82
C SER A 106 -15.22 12.98 8.76
N LYS A 107 -16.01 14.07 8.69
CA LYS A 107 -17.14 14.33 9.60
C LYS A 107 -16.77 14.22 11.08
N LYS A 108 -15.54 14.61 11.45
CA LYS A 108 -14.95 14.50 12.80
C LYS A 108 -14.70 13.05 13.29
N ARG A 109 -14.73 12.06 12.40
CA ARG A 109 -14.30 10.69 12.70
C ARG A 109 -12.78 10.58 12.68
N ARG A 110 -12.26 9.60 13.41
CA ARG A 110 -10.87 9.13 13.33
C ARG A 110 -10.62 8.51 11.97
N ASN A 111 -9.49 8.82 11.33
CA ASN A 111 -9.17 8.45 9.95
C ASN A 111 -7.71 7.97 9.78
N GLU A 112 -7.02 7.69 10.88
CA GLU A 112 -5.59 7.39 10.89
C GLU A 112 -5.26 6.12 10.07
N ALA A 113 -6.15 5.13 10.09
CA ALA A 113 -6.01 3.93 9.27
C ALA A 113 -6.03 4.24 7.77
N LEU A 114 -6.95 5.11 7.31
CA LEU A 114 -7.02 5.54 5.92
C LEU A 114 -5.77 6.33 5.52
N ASP A 115 -5.32 7.26 6.36
CA ASP A 115 -4.13 8.07 6.08
C ASP A 115 -2.85 7.19 6.07
N CYS A 116 -2.77 6.18 6.94
CA CYS A 116 -1.70 5.18 6.92
C CYS A 116 -1.71 4.39 5.60
N PHE A 117 -2.88 3.95 5.14
CA PHE A 117 -2.99 3.23 3.87
C PHE A 117 -2.62 4.12 2.67
N VAL A 118 -3.01 5.40 2.68
CA VAL A 118 -2.56 6.38 1.68
C VAL A 118 -1.04 6.46 1.63
N TYR A 119 -0.36 6.49 2.79
CA TYR A 119 1.10 6.51 2.83
C TYR A 119 1.73 5.19 2.38
N ALA A 120 1.13 4.04 2.69
CA ALA A 120 1.59 2.75 2.19
C ALA A 120 1.48 2.67 0.66
N LEU A 121 0.35 3.13 0.09
CA LEU A 121 0.16 3.21 -1.36
C LEU A 121 1.15 4.19 -2.00
N ALA A 122 1.38 5.35 -1.37
CA ALA A 122 2.37 6.31 -1.85
C ALA A 122 3.79 5.73 -1.83
N ALA A 123 4.18 5.05 -0.75
CA ALA A 123 5.47 4.37 -0.64
C ALA A 123 5.64 3.34 -1.76
N LEU A 124 4.64 2.49 -2.01
CA LEU A 124 4.64 1.54 -3.12
C LEU A 124 4.84 2.23 -4.48
N ARG A 125 4.11 3.32 -4.74
CA ARG A 125 4.24 4.08 -6.01
C ARG A 125 5.63 4.69 -6.18
N ILE A 126 6.23 5.20 -5.11
CA ILE A 126 7.60 5.71 -5.14
C ILE A 126 8.58 4.55 -5.39
N SER A 127 8.40 3.40 -4.71
CA SER A 127 9.19 2.18 -4.90
C SER A 127 9.25 1.75 -6.37
N ILE A 128 8.08 1.67 -7.01
CA ILE A 128 7.96 1.32 -8.43
C ILE A 128 8.61 2.39 -9.31
N SER A 129 8.28 3.67 -9.11
CA SER A 129 8.75 4.73 -10.02
C SER A 129 10.26 4.98 -9.92
N ARG A 130 10.84 4.91 -8.72
CA ARG A 130 12.22 5.34 -8.46
C ARG A 130 13.21 4.19 -8.48
N TRP A 131 12.81 3.03 -7.97
CA TRP A 131 13.65 1.83 -7.87
C TRP A 131 13.25 0.72 -8.82
N GLN A 132 12.24 0.94 -9.66
CA GLN A 132 11.77 -0.06 -10.64
C GLN A 132 11.40 -1.37 -9.95
N LEU A 133 10.76 -1.27 -8.77
CA LEU A 133 10.22 -2.44 -8.08
C LEU A 133 9.27 -3.18 -9.01
N ASP A 134 9.61 -4.41 -9.34
CA ASP A 134 8.80 -5.30 -10.17
C ASP A 134 8.02 -6.27 -9.26
N LEU A 135 6.70 -6.09 -9.23
CA LEU A 135 5.81 -6.90 -8.42
C LEU A 135 5.64 -8.32 -8.99
N SER A 136 5.75 -8.48 -10.32
CA SER A 136 5.64 -9.79 -10.96
C SER A 136 6.87 -10.64 -10.66
N ALA A 137 8.05 -10.04 -10.70
CA ALA A 137 9.29 -10.72 -10.30
C ALA A 137 9.29 -11.09 -8.81
N LEU A 138 8.79 -10.19 -7.94
CA LEU A 138 8.66 -10.47 -6.51
C LEU A 138 7.71 -11.64 -6.25
N LEU A 139 6.55 -11.66 -6.91
CA LEU A 139 5.58 -12.74 -6.81
C LEU A 139 6.17 -14.08 -7.25
N ALA A 140 6.90 -14.10 -8.38
CA ALA A 140 7.56 -15.31 -8.86
C ALA A 140 8.55 -15.87 -7.81
N SER A 141 9.35 -15.01 -7.20
CA SER A 141 10.28 -15.45 -6.14
C SER A 141 9.57 -16.02 -4.90
N LEU A 142 8.43 -15.43 -4.53
CA LEU A 142 7.65 -15.90 -3.38
C LEU A 142 7.02 -17.27 -3.65
N GLN A 143 6.52 -17.47 -4.87
CA GLN A 143 6.00 -18.78 -5.31
C GLN A 143 7.10 -19.85 -5.37
N GLU A 144 8.33 -19.49 -5.76
CA GLU A 144 9.48 -20.40 -5.71
C GLU A 144 9.83 -20.79 -4.27
N GLU A 145 9.81 -19.84 -3.33
CA GLU A 145 10.05 -20.12 -1.89
C GLU A 145 8.96 -21.02 -1.29
N ASP A 146 7.68 -20.75 -1.58
CA ASP A 146 6.56 -21.58 -1.13
C ASP A 146 6.63 -22.99 -1.72
N GLY A 147 6.99 -23.12 -3.01
CA GLY A 147 7.23 -24.38 -3.68
C GLY A 147 8.42 -25.15 -3.10
N ALA A 148 9.49 -24.46 -2.73
CA ALA A 148 10.65 -25.06 -2.07
C ALA A 148 10.34 -25.50 -0.63
N ALA A 149 9.46 -24.78 0.09
CA ALA A 149 8.99 -25.14 1.42
C ALA A 149 8.07 -26.37 1.40
N THR A 150 7.20 -26.49 0.40
CA THR A 150 6.36 -27.68 0.20
C THR A 150 7.14 -28.90 -0.27
N ASN A 151 8.27 -28.70 -0.97
CA ASN A 151 9.11 -29.80 -1.47
C ASN A 151 10.16 -30.30 -0.46
N LYS A 152 10.21 -29.74 0.76
CA LYS A 152 10.97 -30.32 1.87
C LYS A 152 10.22 -31.53 2.41
N LYS A 153 10.56 -32.71 1.89
CA LYS A 153 10.18 -34.00 2.49
C LYS A 153 10.48 -33.94 4.00
N THR A 154 9.51 -34.34 4.81
CA THR A 154 9.71 -34.34 6.27
C THR A 154 10.73 -35.41 6.64
N LEU A 155 11.33 -35.32 7.84
CA LEU A 155 12.25 -36.37 8.33
C LEU A 155 11.59 -37.77 8.30
N ALA A 156 10.26 -37.80 8.49
CA ALA A 156 9.45 -39.01 8.39
C ALA A 156 9.33 -39.53 6.95
N ASP A 157 9.22 -38.65 5.96
CA ASP A 157 9.19 -39.05 4.54
C ASP A 157 10.55 -39.56 4.06
N TYR A 158 11.65 -39.00 4.57
CA TYR A 158 12.99 -39.55 4.35
C TYR A 158 13.18 -40.90 5.05
N ALA A 159 12.67 -41.07 6.28
CA ALA A 159 12.71 -42.33 6.99
C ALA A 159 11.92 -43.43 6.28
N ARG A 160 10.73 -43.11 5.73
CA ARG A 160 9.89 -44.04 4.95
C ARG A 160 10.58 -44.46 3.63
N ALA A 161 11.23 -43.52 2.95
CA ALA A 161 11.98 -43.83 1.72
C ALA A 161 13.23 -44.70 1.98
N LEU A 162 13.79 -44.65 3.20
CA LEU A 162 14.96 -45.44 3.60
C LEU A 162 14.58 -46.79 4.25
N SER A 163 13.35 -46.95 4.76
CA SER A 163 12.88 -48.21 5.36
C SER A 163 12.52 -49.27 4.33
N GLY A 164 12.45 -48.93 3.03
CA GLY A 164 12.26 -49.89 1.94
C GLY A 164 10.87 -50.53 1.91
N GLU A 165 9.85 -49.87 2.47
CA GLU A 165 8.46 -50.38 2.52
C GLU A 165 7.66 -50.16 1.22
N ASP A 166 8.30 -49.75 0.13
CA ASP A 166 7.68 -49.70 -1.21
C ASP A 166 7.95 -51.01 -1.97
N GLU A 167 7.34 -52.12 -1.52
CA GLU A 167 7.09 -53.35 -2.31
C GLU A 167 5.67 -53.89 -2.04
#